data_AF-A0A958WWS8-F1
#
_entry.id   AF-A0A958WWS8-F1
#
_cell.length_a   1.000
_cell.length_b   1.000
_cell.length_c   1.000
_cell.angle_alpha   90.00
_cell.angle_beta   90.00
_cell.angle_gamma   90.00
#
_symmetry.space_group_name_H-M   'P 1'
#
loop_
_entity.id
_entity.type
_entity.pdbx_description
1 polymer ?
#
loop_
_entity_poly.entity_id
_entity_poly.type
_entity_poly.pdbx_seq_one_letter_code
_entity_poly.pdbx_strand_id
1 'polypeptide(L)'
;MKSILAVALAALLYLPAASPQCKIAFDNTDDFDSTRIIATQPMNLGFLVVSGNVPEDLEGEDYVEEAKAIFSYSDENNVRSFFLTLGVVERKFYMIGNDYNILLKFVDGTIMKLFNVPADAEFDRKILMWKYMHTCVVPLEIYHMMKNVKVEKIRIVYDNYKSTIALEPNQQQALQDAVKCIGDRLANLPADIKP
;
A
#
# COMPACT_ATOMS: atom_id res chain seq x y z
N MET A 1 -31.42 -50.63 -19.14
CA MET A 1 -30.07 -50.06 -19.04
C MET A 1 -30.17 -48.59 -18.61
N LYS A 2 -30.32 -48.37 -17.31
CA LYS A 2 -30.22 -47.06 -16.65
C LYS A 2 -28.96 -47.13 -15.78
N SER A 3 -28.30 -45.99 -15.56
CA SER A 3 -27.17 -45.80 -14.63
C SER A 3 -25.76 -46.01 -15.19
N ILE A 4 -25.28 -45.11 -16.07
CA ILE A 4 -23.84 -44.78 -16.15
C ILE A 4 -23.60 -43.25 -16.37
N LEU A 5 -24.59 -42.47 -16.80
CA LEU A 5 -24.35 -41.10 -17.28
C LEU A 5 -24.28 -39.97 -16.23
N ALA A 6 -24.22 -40.27 -14.92
CA ALA A 6 -24.37 -39.23 -13.88
C ALA A 6 -23.07 -38.80 -13.16
N VAL A 7 -21.92 -39.44 -13.42
CA VAL A 7 -20.69 -39.15 -12.65
C VAL A 7 -19.68 -38.25 -13.39
N ALA A 8 -19.85 -38.03 -14.70
CA ALA A 8 -18.90 -37.23 -15.49
C ALA A 8 -19.12 -35.71 -15.46
N LEU A 9 -20.20 -35.21 -14.85
CA LEU A 9 -20.57 -33.78 -14.92
C LEU A 9 -20.18 -32.96 -13.67
N ALA A 10 -19.65 -33.59 -12.62
CA ALA A 10 -19.34 -32.91 -11.35
C ALA A 10 -17.87 -32.46 -11.20
N ALA A 11 -17.01 -32.74 -12.19
CA ALA A 11 -15.56 -32.47 -12.11
C ALA A 11 -15.09 -31.21 -12.86
N LEU A 12 -16.01 -30.39 -13.40
CA LEU A 12 -15.69 -29.27 -14.30
C LEU A 12 -15.91 -27.86 -13.70
N LEU A 13 -16.15 -27.73 -12.38
CA LEU A 13 -16.43 -26.43 -11.75
C LEU A 13 -15.43 -25.97 -10.69
N TYR A 14 -14.28 -26.63 -10.56
CA TYR A 14 -13.16 -26.08 -9.78
C TYR A 14 -12.09 -25.50 -10.71
N LEU A 15 -12.48 -24.51 -11.52
CA LEU A 15 -11.51 -23.53 -11.96
C LEU A 15 -11.18 -22.68 -10.72
N PRO A 16 -9.92 -22.65 -10.24
CA PRO A 16 -9.55 -21.67 -9.24
C PRO A 16 -9.92 -20.31 -9.80
N ALA A 17 -10.66 -19.51 -9.02
CA ALA A 17 -10.92 -18.13 -9.35
C ALA A 17 -9.57 -17.50 -9.71
N ALA A 18 -9.45 -17.06 -10.97
CA ALA A 18 -8.26 -16.37 -11.43
C ALA A 18 -7.96 -15.28 -10.41
N SER A 19 -6.77 -15.32 -9.80
CA SER A 19 -6.31 -14.25 -8.93
C SER A 19 -6.54 -12.95 -9.69
N PRO A 20 -7.19 -11.93 -9.08
CA PRO A 20 -7.42 -10.67 -9.76
C PRO A 20 -6.08 -10.20 -10.32
N GLN A 21 -6.01 -10.10 -11.66
CA GLN A 21 -4.79 -9.67 -12.36
C GLN A 21 -4.27 -8.44 -11.64
N CYS A 22 -3.02 -8.50 -11.20
CA CYS A 22 -2.46 -7.39 -10.49
C CYS A 22 -2.49 -6.13 -11.37
N LYS A 23 -3.11 -5.07 -10.84
CA LYS A 23 -3.14 -3.77 -11.49
C LYS A 23 -1.89 -2.99 -11.13
N ILE A 24 -0.86 -3.18 -11.95
CA ILE A 24 0.32 -2.31 -11.98
C ILE A 24 -0.10 -0.96 -12.55
N ALA A 25 0.28 0.14 -11.89
CA ALA A 25 0.04 1.49 -12.35
C ALA A 25 1.06 1.91 -13.41
N PHE A 26 2.32 1.59 -13.17
CA PHE A 26 3.41 1.86 -14.10
C PHE A 26 4.54 0.84 -13.90
N ASP A 27 5.20 0.50 -15.01
CA ASP A 27 6.38 -0.36 -15.11
C ASP A 27 7.22 0.22 -16.24
N ASN A 28 8.00 1.24 -15.91
CA ASN A 28 8.76 2.03 -16.86
C ASN A 28 10.23 2.05 -16.45
N THR A 29 11.10 2.28 -17.44
CA THR A 29 12.51 2.59 -17.22
C THR A 29 12.73 4.04 -17.64
N ASP A 30 13.38 4.82 -16.80
CA ASP A 30 13.76 6.19 -17.11
C ASP A 30 15.00 6.18 -18.02
N ASP A 31 14.93 6.86 -19.16
CA ASP A 31 16.02 6.91 -20.14
C ASP A 31 17.21 7.78 -19.67
N PHE A 32 17.03 8.67 -18.69
CA PHE A 32 18.10 9.54 -18.21
C PHE A 32 19.13 8.82 -17.34
N ASP A 33 18.67 7.92 -16.49
CA ASP A 33 19.51 7.22 -15.49
C ASP A 33 19.33 5.70 -15.51
N SER A 34 18.52 5.17 -16.44
CA SER A 34 18.18 3.75 -16.54
C SER A 34 17.48 3.19 -15.30
N THR A 35 16.89 4.04 -14.46
CA THR A 35 16.13 3.62 -13.29
C THR A 35 14.85 2.96 -13.72
N ARG A 36 14.69 1.69 -13.38
CA ARG A 36 13.41 1.00 -13.54
C ARG A 36 12.55 1.21 -12.31
N ILE A 37 11.26 1.50 -12.50
CA ILE A 37 10.30 1.59 -11.42
C ILE A 37 9.04 0.80 -11.78
N ILE A 38 8.60 -0.03 -10.83
CA ILE A 38 7.36 -0.79 -10.89
C ILE A 38 6.52 -0.39 -9.68
N ALA A 39 5.28 0.04 -9.89
CA ALA A 39 4.41 0.41 -8.78
C ALA A 39 2.98 -0.08 -8.96
N THR A 40 2.32 -0.35 -7.84
CA THR A 40 0.91 -0.72 -7.82
C THR A 40 0.01 0.49 -8.01
N GLN A 41 -1.25 0.25 -8.39
CA GLN A 41 -2.28 1.28 -8.23
C GLN A 41 -2.40 1.72 -6.77
N PRO A 42 -2.76 3.00 -6.51
CA PRO A 42 -3.05 3.46 -5.15
C PRO A 42 -4.20 2.66 -4.54
N MET A 43 -4.05 2.28 -3.27
CA MET A 43 -5.09 1.61 -2.49
C MET A 43 -5.48 2.48 -1.29
N ASN A 44 -6.76 2.54 -0.98
CA ASN A 44 -7.25 3.25 0.19
C ASN A 44 -6.95 2.44 1.45
N LEU A 45 -6.44 3.12 2.47
CA LEU A 45 -6.17 2.57 3.79
C LEU A 45 -6.91 3.40 4.85
N GLY A 46 -7.36 2.73 5.91
CA GLY A 46 -8.08 3.41 6.98
C GLY A 46 -9.53 3.69 6.63
N PHE A 47 -10.13 4.61 7.39
CA PHE A 47 -11.54 4.91 7.26
C PHE A 47 -11.76 6.23 6.51
N LEU A 48 -13.03 6.60 6.38
CA LEU A 48 -13.37 7.95 5.98
C LEU A 48 -13.24 8.88 7.19
N VAL A 49 -12.62 10.03 6.99
CA VAL A 49 -12.49 11.08 8.01
C VAL A 49 -13.26 12.32 7.59
N VAL A 50 -13.88 12.96 8.58
CA VAL A 50 -14.60 14.22 8.36
C VAL A 50 -13.60 15.30 7.99
N SER A 51 -13.79 15.92 6.82
CA SER A 51 -12.98 17.02 6.33
C SER A 51 -13.11 18.26 7.23
N GLY A 52 -12.22 19.22 7.06
CA GLY A 52 -12.32 20.52 7.74
C GLY A 52 -13.41 21.42 7.15
N ASN A 53 -13.96 21.08 5.97
CA ASN A 53 -15.13 21.75 5.42
C ASN A 53 -16.37 21.25 6.16
N VAL A 54 -16.80 22.00 7.17
CA VAL A 54 -18.17 21.89 7.67
C VAL A 54 -18.95 23.04 7.04
N PRO A 55 -19.75 22.82 5.99
CA PRO A 55 -20.61 23.87 5.47
C PRO A 55 -21.63 24.26 6.55
N GLU A 56 -21.70 25.53 6.93
CA GLU A 56 -22.65 26.02 7.94
C GLU A 56 -24.13 25.83 7.52
N ASP A 57 -24.40 25.58 6.23
CA ASP A 57 -25.73 25.63 5.63
C ASP A 57 -26.31 24.28 5.17
N LEU A 58 -25.56 23.17 5.27
CA LEU A 58 -26.03 21.84 4.85
C LEU A 58 -25.59 20.79 5.87
N GLU A 59 -26.55 20.05 6.42
CA GLU A 59 -26.42 19.04 7.49
C GLU A 59 -25.54 17.80 7.14
N GLY A 60 -24.60 17.92 6.21
CA GLY A 60 -23.71 16.84 5.78
C GLY A 60 -22.25 17.15 6.07
N GLU A 61 -21.61 16.29 6.86
CA GLU A 61 -20.15 16.23 6.96
C GLU A 61 -19.59 15.76 5.61
N ASP A 62 -18.67 16.52 5.01
CA ASP A 62 -17.93 16.07 3.82
C ASP A 62 -16.81 15.13 4.28
N TYR A 63 -16.76 13.92 3.69
CA TYR A 63 -15.87 12.85 4.11
C TYR A 63 -14.77 12.62 3.08
N VAL A 64 -13.55 12.42 3.55
CA VAL A 64 -12.37 12.16 2.72
C VAL A 64 -11.67 10.89 3.18
N GLU A 65 -10.91 10.26 2.29
CA GLU A 65 -10.13 9.07 2.59
C GLU A 65 -9.00 9.43 3.58
N GLU A 66 -8.88 8.68 4.68
CA GLU A 66 -7.83 8.89 5.71
C GLU A 66 -6.43 8.74 5.13
N ALA A 67 -6.21 7.66 4.37
CA ALA A 67 -4.91 7.38 3.78
C ALA A 67 -5.00 6.62 2.46
N LYS A 68 -3.92 6.71 1.68
CA LYS A 68 -3.66 5.90 0.49
C LYS A 68 -2.26 5.33 0.55
N ALA A 69 -2.08 4.15 -0.03
CA ALA A 69 -0.77 3.53 -0.17
C ALA A 69 -0.46 3.14 -1.60
N ILE A 70 0.82 3.26 -1.96
CA ILE A 70 1.42 2.68 -3.15
C ILE A 70 2.59 1.83 -2.69
N PHE A 71 2.65 0.59 -3.17
CA PHE A 71 3.85 -0.23 -3.03
C PHE A 71 4.63 -0.17 -4.34
N SER A 72 5.95 -0.01 -4.26
CA SER A 72 6.79 0.08 -5.44
C SER A 72 8.14 -0.63 -5.28
N TYR A 73 8.75 -0.92 -6.41
CA TYR A 73 10.10 -1.43 -6.55
C TYR A 73 10.87 -0.51 -7.49
N SER A 74 12.14 -0.27 -7.18
CA SER A 74 13.07 0.42 -8.06
C SER A 74 14.37 -0.37 -8.20
N ASP A 75 14.95 -0.32 -9.41
CA ASP A 75 16.27 -0.88 -9.74
C ASP A 75 17.07 0.18 -10.50
N GLU A 76 18.22 0.55 -9.94
CA GLU A 76 19.20 1.41 -10.59
C GLU A 76 20.58 0.77 -10.39
N ASN A 77 21.24 0.35 -11.47
CA ASN A 77 22.62 -0.17 -11.42
C ASN A 77 22.83 -1.32 -10.39
N ASN A 78 21.86 -2.24 -10.26
CA ASN A 78 21.81 -3.32 -9.26
C ASN A 78 21.53 -2.88 -7.82
N VAL A 79 21.21 -1.61 -7.58
CA VAL A 79 20.65 -1.13 -6.31
C VAL A 79 19.15 -1.31 -6.36
N ARG A 80 18.68 -2.36 -5.68
CA ARG A 80 17.28 -2.79 -5.69
C ARG A 80 16.60 -2.43 -4.39
N SER A 81 15.52 -1.66 -4.48
CA SER A 81 14.83 -1.15 -3.30
C SER A 81 13.31 -1.31 -3.44
N PHE A 82 12.67 -1.67 -2.32
CA PHE A 82 11.22 -1.63 -2.20
C PHE A 82 10.80 -0.40 -1.42
N PHE A 83 9.67 0.20 -1.79
CA PHE A 83 9.13 1.35 -1.10
C PHE A 83 7.64 1.16 -0.80
N LEU A 84 7.23 1.69 0.36
CA LEU A 84 5.85 1.89 0.72
C LEU A 84 5.62 3.40 0.84
N THR A 85 4.89 3.97 -0.12
CA THR A 85 4.52 5.39 -0.10
C THR A 85 3.13 5.51 0.49
N LEU A 86 2.98 6.31 1.55
CA LEU A 86 1.71 6.61 2.22
C LEU A 86 1.34 8.07 2.00
N GLY A 87 0.16 8.33 1.43
CA GLY A 87 -0.46 9.64 1.42
C GLY A 87 -1.51 9.71 2.52
N VAL A 88 -1.41 10.67 3.45
CA VAL A 88 -2.23 10.72 4.67
C VAL A 88 -2.75 12.14 4.86
N VAL A 89 -3.99 12.27 5.35
CA VAL A 89 -4.57 13.57 5.71
C VAL A 89 -4.62 13.76 7.23
N GLU A 90 -4.22 14.93 7.70
CA GLU A 90 -4.24 15.30 9.11
C GLU A 90 -4.90 16.66 9.31
N ARG A 91 -5.62 16.84 10.43
CA ARG A 91 -6.30 18.12 10.72
C ARG A 91 -5.36 19.24 11.13
N LYS A 92 -4.17 18.88 11.62
CA LYS A 92 -3.20 19.83 12.15
C LYS A 92 -1.86 19.64 11.46
N PHE A 93 -1.08 20.70 11.50
CA PHE A 93 0.32 20.62 11.10
C PHE A 93 1.11 19.89 12.18
N TYR A 94 1.94 18.94 11.76
CA TYR A 94 2.81 18.13 12.59
C TYR A 94 4.18 18.08 11.95
N MET A 95 5.22 18.26 12.76
CA MET A 95 6.60 18.10 12.33
C MET A 95 6.95 16.62 12.28
N ILE A 96 7.67 16.24 11.22
CA ILE A 96 8.21 14.91 11.03
C ILE A 96 9.52 15.01 10.25
N GLY A 97 10.56 14.33 10.74
CA GLY A 97 11.87 14.27 10.09
C GLY A 97 12.12 12.94 9.39
N ASN A 98 13.33 12.81 8.83
CA ASN A 98 13.82 11.55 8.27
C ASN A 98 14.24 10.61 9.40
N ASP A 99 13.45 9.58 9.70
CA ASP A 99 13.73 8.62 10.77
C ASP A 99 12.89 7.33 10.63
N TYR A 100 13.11 6.37 11.54
CA TYR A 100 12.31 5.17 11.75
C TYR A 100 10.98 5.49 12.48
N ASN A 101 10.17 6.35 11.88
CA ASN A 101 8.95 6.91 12.47
C ASN A 101 7.64 6.35 11.89
N ILE A 102 7.73 5.40 10.96
CA ILE A 102 6.57 4.64 10.46
C ILE A 102 6.65 3.21 10.99
N LEU A 103 5.59 2.76 11.67
CA LEU A 103 5.49 1.45 12.31
C LEU A 103 4.40 0.63 11.64
N LEU A 104 4.74 -0.58 11.21
CA LEU A 104 3.80 -1.59 10.74
C LEU A 104 3.52 -2.57 11.89
N LYS A 105 2.27 -2.71 12.29
CA LYS A 105 1.82 -3.78 13.19
C LYS A 105 1.16 -4.87 12.37
N PHE A 106 1.67 -6.08 12.48
CA PHE A 106 1.15 -7.27 11.80
C PHE A 106 0.10 -7.99 12.64
N VAL A 107 -0.75 -8.79 11.98
CA VAL A 107 -1.83 -9.55 12.63
C VAL A 107 -1.33 -10.59 13.64
N ASP A 108 -0.07 -11.03 13.53
CA ASP A 108 0.58 -11.93 14.47
C ASP A 108 1.15 -11.21 15.71
N GLY A 109 1.01 -9.88 15.78
CA GLY A 109 1.51 -9.04 16.87
C GLY A 109 2.90 -8.45 16.63
N THR A 110 3.60 -8.85 15.57
CA THR A 110 4.93 -8.31 15.23
C THR A 110 4.83 -6.83 14.87
N ILE A 111 5.82 -6.03 15.28
CA ILE A 111 5.91 -4.61 14.95
C ILE A 111 7.25 -4.33 14.29
N MET A 112 7.22 -3.81 13.06
CA MET A 112 8.40 -3.42 12.31
C MET A 112 8.43 -1.91 12.10
N LYS A 113 9.62 -1.32 12.14
CA LYS A 113 9.83 0.11 11.85
C LYS A 113 10.39 0.27 10.45
N LEU A 114 9.88 1.26 9.73
CA LEU A 114 10.37 1.65 8.43
C LEU A 114 11.07 3.00 8.52
N PHE A 115 12.20 3.13 7.82
CA PHE A 115 12.84 4.41 7.61
C PHE A 115 12.01 5.21 6.61
N ASN A 116 11.60 6.40 7.01
CA ASN A 116 10.73 7.26 6.22
C ASN A 116 11.46 8.55 5.84
N VAL A 117 11.27 8.94 4.58
CA VAL A 117 11.64 10.24 4.04
C VAL A 117 10.33 10.97 3.71
N PRO A 118 9.81 11.80 4.62
CA PRO A 118 8.61 12.59 4.35
C PRO A 118 8.88 13.68 3.32
N ALA A 119 7.90 13.95 2.46
CA ALA A 119 7.85 15.17 1.67
C ALA A 119 7.33 16.34 2.52
N ASP A 120 7.48 17.56 2.01
CA ASP A 120 6.89 18.75 2.62
C ASP A 120 5.37 18.60 2.71
N ALA A 121 4.81 18.93 3.88
CA ALA A 121 3.38 18.85 4.10
C ALA A 121 2.66 19.98 3.34
N GLU A 122 1.59 19.64 2.64
CA GLU A 122 0.81 20.59 1.85
C GLU A 122 -0.56 20.81 2.47
N PHE A 123 -0.96 22.08 2.68
CA PHE A 123 -2.32 22.38 3.13
C PHE A 123 -3.30 22.39 1.96
N ASP A 124 -4.23 21.44 1.94
CA ASP A 124 -5.28 21.36 0.94
C ASP A 124 -6.48 22.23 1.35
N ARG A 125 -6.65 23.34 0.65
CA ARG A 125 -7.74 24.30 0.87
C ARG A 125 -9.13 23.75 0.54
N LYS A 126 -9.22 22.72 -0.31
CA LYS A 126 -10.49 22.11 -0.67
C LYS A 126 -11.06 21.28 0.47
N ILE A 127 -10.22 20.65 1.28
CA ILE A 127 -10.68 19.79 2.39
C ILE A 127 -10.32 20.37 3.76
N LEU A 128 -9.62 21.51 3.78
CA LEU A 128 -9.10 22.21 4.96
C LEU A 128 -8.29 21.29 5.88
N MET A 129 -7.42 20.47 5.29
CA MET A 129 -6.56 19.52 5.99
C MET A 129 -5.14 19.53 5.41
N TRP A 130 -4.17 19.09 6.20
CA TRP A 130 -2.79 18.89 5.80
C TRP A 130 -2.61 17.52 5.16
N LYS A 131 -1.99 17.49 3.98
CA LYS A 131 -1.59 16.28 3.27
C LYS A 131 -0.12 16.01 3.55
N TYR A 132 0.16 14.77 3.96
CA TYR A 132 1.52 14.26 4.15
C TYR A 132 1.77 13.15 3.14
N MET A 133 2.98 13.14 2.59
CA MET A 133 3.48 12.00 1.83
C MET A 133 4.68 11.42 2.57
N HIS A 134 4.60 10.14 2.92
CA HIS A 134 5.65 9.39 3.59
C HIS A 134 6.18 8.33 2.63
N THR A 135 7.42 8.47 2.16
CA THR A 135 8.06 7.44 1.35
C THR A 135 8.96 6.60 2.24
N CYS A 136 8.54 5.36 2.49
CA CYS A 136 9.20 4.45 3.40
C CYS A 136 10.06 3.46 2.63
N VAL A 137 11.33 3.31 3.01
CA VAL A 137 12.19 2.24 2.50
C VAL A 137 11.78 0.93 3.18
N VAL A 138 11.54 -0.11 2.39
CA VAL A 138 11.12 -1.44 2.88
C VAL A 138 12.28 -2.42 2.73
N PRO A 139 12.98 -2.77 3.83
CA PRO A 139 14.00 -3.81 3.84
C PRO A 139 13.45 -5.17 3.36
N LEU A 140 14.34 -6.00 2.82
CA LEU A 140 13.99 -7.32 2.27
C LEU A 140 13.26 -8.22 3.29
N GLU A 141 13.68 -8.19 4.55
CA GLU A 141 13.01 -8.92 5.64
C GLU A 141 11.55 -8.47 5.80
N ILE A 142 11.31 -7.16 5.84
CA ILE A 142 9.96 -6.60 5.98
C ILE A 142 9.14 -6.86 4.73
N TYR A 143 9.74 -6.80 3.54
CA TYR A 143 9.09 -7.21 2.30
C TYR A 143 8.57 -8.65 2.38
N HIS A 144 9.41 -9.61 2.79
CA HIS A 144 8.99 -11.00 2.95
C HIS A 144 7.91 -11.16 4.03
N MET A 145 7.97 -10.37 5.10
CA MET A 145 6.93 -10.35 6.12
C MET A 145 5.61 -9.83 5.56
N MET A 146 5.60 -8.69 4.87
CA MET A 146 4.39 -8.12 4.24
C MET A 146 3.80 -9.03 3.17
N LYS A 147 4.64 -9.82 2.47
CA LYS A 147 4.20 -10.81 1.50
C LYS A 147 3.40 -11.96 2.16
N ASN A 148 3.76 -12.36 3.37
CA ASN A 148 3.25 -13.58 4.00
C ASN A 148 2.28 -13.31 5.17
N VAL A 149 2.45 -12.20 5.87
CA VAL A 149 1.69 -11.79 7.05
C VAL A 149 0.98 -10.47 6.76
N LYS A 150 -0.29 -10.37 7.14
CA LYS A 150 -1.09 -9.16 6.92
C LYS A 150 -0.70 -8.05 7.88
N VAL A 151 -0.66 -6.82 7.39
CA VAL A 151 -0.50 -5.62 8.22
C VAL A 151 -1.88 -5.26 8.79
N GLU A 152 -1.99 -5.20 10.11
CA GLU A 152 -3.22 -4.84 10.85
C GLU A 152 -3.35 -3.32 10.99
N LYS A 153 -2.26 -2.63 11.33
CA LYS A 153 -2.24 -1.19 11.60
C LYS A 153 -0.94 -0.56 11.12
N ILE A 154 -1.03 0.69 10.70
CA ILE A 154 0.13 1.53 10.37
C ILE A 154 0.12 2.71 11.33
N ARG A 155 1.25 2.98 11.98
CA ARG A 155 1.40 4.11 12.90
C ARG A 155 2.48 5.06 12.42
N ILE A 156 2.13 6.35 12.42
CA ILE A 156 3.01 7.47 12.08
C ILE A 156 3.33 8.19 13.38
N VAL A 157 4.62 8.35 13.67
CA VAL A 157 5.10 9.02 14.88
C VAL A 157 5.65 10.38 14.50
N TYR A 158 4.83 11.41 14.70
CA TYR A 158 5.26 12.80 14.64
C TYR A 158 5.88 13.22 15.97
N ASP A 159 6.54 14.38 16.02
CA ASP A 159 7.27 14.84 17.20
C ASP A 159 6.41 14.88 18.48
N ASN A 160 5.14 15.30 18.37
CA ASN A 160 4.22 15.46 19.51
C ASN A 160 2.88 14.73 19.30
N TYR A 161 2.76 13.90 18.27
CA TYR A 161 1.50 13.24 17.91
C TYR A 161 1.74 11.86 17.30
N LYS A 162 0.80 10.94 17.50
CA LYS A 162 0.86 9.60 16.92
C LYS A 162 -0.44 9.34 16.18
N SER A 163 -0.36 9.25 14.86
CA SER A 163 -1.48 8.86 14.01
C SER A 163 -1.45 7.35 13.80
N THR A 164 -2.61 6.68 13.86
CA THR A 164 -2.70 5.24 13.67
C THR A 164 -3.83 4.92 12.72
N ILE A 165 -3.45 4.46 11.52
CA ILE A 165 -4.36 3.99 10.48
C ILE A 165 -4.64 2.52 10.77
N ALA A 166 -5.89 2.18 11.06
CA ALA A 166 -6.32 0.79 11.26
C ALA A 166 -6.89 0.24 9.95
N LEU A 167 -6.44 -0.94 9.53
CA LEU A 167 -6.81 -1.50 8.24
C LEU A 167 -7.95 -2.52 8.40
N GLU A 168 -9.00 -2.37 7.60
CA GLU A 168 -10.07 -3.37 7.48
C GLU A 168 -9.56 -4.64 6.78
N PRO A 169 -10.16 -5.84 7.02
CA PRO A 169 -9.66 -7.10 6.46
C PRO A 169 -9.45 -7.12 4.94
N ASN A 170 -10.30 -6.41 4.19
CA ASN A 170 -10.17 -6.19 2.75
C ASN A 170 -8.95 -5.31 2.40
N GLN A 171 -8.68 -4.25 3.16
CA GLN A 171 -7.52 -3.38 3.00
C GLN A 171 -6.22 -4.11 3.37
N GLN A 172 -6.24 -4.90 4.44
CA GLN A 172 -5.12 -5.75 4.82
C GLN A 172 -4.75 -6.74 3.71
N GLN A 173 -5.77 -7.34 3.09
CA GLN A 173 -5.59 -8.25 1.95
C GLN A 173 -5.08 -7.49 0.72
N ALA A 174 -5.66 -6.33 0.40
CA ALA A 174 -5.25 -5.51 -0.74
C ALA A 174 -3.78 -5.08 -0.64
N LEU A 175 -3.32 -4.66 0.54
CA LEU A 175 -1.93 -4.31 0.78
C LEU A 175 -1.00 -5.52 0.61
N GLN A 176 -1.38 -6.68 1.14
CA GLN A 176 -0.60 -7.90 0.95
C GLN A 176 -0.55 -8.32 -0.53
N ASP A 177 -1.67 -8.22 -1.25
CA ASP A 177 -1.75 -8.58 -2.67
C ASP A 177 -0.92 -7.63 -3.54
N ALA A 178 -0.87 -6.34 -3.19
CA ALA A 178 0.01 -5.37 -3.83
C ALA A 178 1.49 -5.75 -3.69
N VAL A 179 1.92 -6.18 -2.50
CA VAL A 179 3.30 -6.64 -2.25
C VAL A 179 3.61 -7.92 -3.02
N LYS A 180 2.69 -8.90 -2.99
CA LYS A 180 2.83 -10.16 -3.75
C LYS A 180 2.92 -9.88 -5.24
N CYS A 181 2.07 -8.99 -5.74
CA CYS A 181 2.04 -8.61 -7.14
C CYS A 181 3.39 -8.11 -7.64
N ILE A 182 4.04 -7.20 -6.92
CA ILE A 182 5.36 -6.72 -7.34
C ILE A 182 6.34 -7.89 -7.39
N GLY A 183 6.31 -8.78 -6.38
CA GLY A 183 7.11 -10.00 -6.39
C GLY A 183 6.87 -10.88 -7.62
N ASP A 184 5.62 -11.09 -7.99
CA ASP A 184 5.23 -11.91 -9.15
C ASP A 184 5.66 -11.23 -10.46
N ARG A 185 5.55 -9.91 -10.54
CA ARG A 185 6.02 -9.13 -11.70
C ARG A 185 7.53 -9.27 -11.87
N LEU A 186 8.28 -9.17 -10.77
CA LEU A 186 9.74 -9.34 -10.75
C LEU A 186 10.17 -10.77 -11.12
N ALA A 187 9.46 -11.80 -10.65
CA ALA A 187 9.78 -13.20 -10.97
C ALA A 187 9.59 -13.52 -12.47
N ASN A 188 8.66 -12.83 -13.12
CA ASN A 188 8.37 -12.96 -14.54
C ASN A 188 9.26 -12.09 -15.44
N LEU A 189 10.25 -11.40 -14.87
CA LEU A 189 11.25 -10.68 -15.67
C LEU A 189 12.22 -11.67 -16.33
N PRO A 190 12.78 -11.32 -17.51
CA PRO A 190 13.79 -12.13 -18.17
C PRO A 190 15.05 -12.26 -17.28
N ALA A 191 15.78 -13.36 -17.45
CA ALA A 191 16.80 -13.84 -16.49
C ALA A 191 18.00 -12.91 -16.29
N ASP A 192 18.22 -12.00 -17.22
CA ASP A 192 19.20 -10.91 -17.19
C ASP A 192 18.81 -9.76 -16.23
N ILE A 193 17.56 -9.74 -15.76
CA ILE A 193 16.99 -8.71 -14.87
C ILE A 193 16.40 -9.33 -13.59
N LYS A 194 16.60 -10.64 -13.37
CA LYS A 194 16.07 -11.33 -12.17
C LYS A 194 16.87 -10.96 -10.91
N PRO A 195 16.20 -10.85 -9.74
CA PRO A 195 16.85 -10.57 -8.48
C PRO A 195 17.87 -11.63 -8.07
#